data_AF-A0A9Q1DMC2-F1
#
_entry.id   AF-A0A9Q1DMC2-F1
#
_cell.length_a   1.000
_cell.length_b   1.000
_cell.length_c   1.000
_cell.angle_alpha   90.00
_cell.angle_beta   90.00
_cell.angle_gamma   90.00
#
_symmetry.space_group_name_H-M   'P 1'
#
loop_
_entity.id
_entity.type
_entity.pdbx_description
1 polymer ?
#
loop_
_entity_poly.entity_id
_entity_poly.type
_entity_poly.pdbx_seq_one_letter_code
_entity_poly.pdbx_strand_id
1 'polypeptide(L)'
;MGCVQSLHEIPEDELIHWKKIYARLIAIVLGNRRDPHQLILVDVNGGMNAFPPAMIKDDYGRDFRLQFLLLGIITANSNHMVLCTSLDVGWWLYDAMEPSLFRNVNVEDIQTQGYVVNLAAYVKVPANNVKQD
;
A
#
# COMPACT_ATOMS: atom_id res chain seq x y z
N MET A 1 -12.05 -17.24 9.62
CA MET A 1 -13.16 -16.52 9.00
C MET A 1 -12.78 -15.05 8.92
N GLY A 2 -12.35 -14.57 7.76
CA GLY A 2 -12.11 -13.14 7.53
C GLY A 2 -13.42 -12.48 7.13
N CYS A 3 -13.77 -11.37 7.78
CA CYS A 3 -14.92 -10.55 7.39
C CYS A 3 -14.48 -9.68 6.22
N VAL A 4 -15.05 -9.90 5.03
CA VAL A 4 -14.88 -9.02 3.87
C VAL A 4 -16.06 -8.05 3.90
N GLN A 5 -15.85 -6.86 4.45
CA GLN A 5 -16.88 -5.82 4.37
C GLN A 5 -16.76 -5.12 3.02
N SER A 6 -17.82 -5.18 2.24
CA SER A 6 -17.98 -4.36 1.04
C SER A 6 -18.09 -2.89 1.46
N LEU A 7 -17.52 -1.97 0.69
CA LEU A 7 -17.50 -0.51 0.94
C LEU A 7 -18.88 0.13 1.09
N HIS A 8 -19.97 -0.57 0.77
CA HIS A 8 -21.33 -0.11 1.07
C HIS A 8 -21.72 -0.24 2.55
N GLU A 9 -20.92 -0.93 3.37
CA GLU A 9 -21.18 -1.14 4.79
C GLU A 9 -20.23 -0.34 5.71
N ILE A 10 -19.29 0.42 5.15
CA ILE A 10 -18.43 1.33 5.91
C ILE A 10 -19.12 2.69 5.91
N PRO A 11 -19.48 3.25 7.08
CA PRO A 11 -20.15 4.55 7.17
C PRO A 11 -19.36 5.62 6.39
N GLU A 12 -20.05 6.43 5.58
CA GLU A 12 -19.43 7.46 4.72
C GLU A 12 -18.52 8.43 5.51
N ASP A 13 -18.82 8.59 6.78
CA ASP A 13 -18.14 9.35 7.82
C ASP A 13 -16.76 8.81 8.22
N GLU A 14 -16.43 7.54 7.95
CA GLU A 14 -15.09 6.95 8.15
C GLU A 14 -14.17 7.07 6.89
N LEU A 15 -14.69 7.63 5.78
CA LEU A 15 -14.01 7.69 4.47
C LEU A 15 -13.62 9.11 4.03
N ILE A 16 -13.98 10.14 4.80
CA ILE A 16 -13.96 11.55 4.35
C ILE A 16 -12.53 12.09 4.23
N HIS A 17 -11.56 11.59 5.01
CA HIS A 17 -10.16 12.05 4.90
C HIS A 17 -9.41 11.43 3.71
N TRP A 18 -9.75 10.20 3.32
CA TRP A 18 -9.10 9.44 2.25
C TRP A 18 -9.40 9.96 0.85
N LYS A 19 -10.57 10.59 0.68
CA LYS A 19 -11.03 11.17 -0.61
C LYS A 19 -10.24 12.42 -1.03
N LYS A 20 -9.51 13.09 -0.13
CA LYS A 20 -8.80 14.34 -0.47
C LYS A 20 -7.53 14.13 -1.30
N ILE A 21 -6.94 12.94 -1.29
CA ILE A 21 -5.69 12.66 -2.01
C ILE A 21 -5.95 11.80 -3.28
N TYR A 22 -7.05 11.03 -3.31
CA TYR A 22 -7.27 10.03 -4.36
C TYR A 22 -8.73 10.06 -4.86
N ALA A 23 -8.91 10.38 -6.14
CA ALA A 23 -10.22 10.65 -6.74
C ALA A 23 -11.21 9.46 -6.70
N ARG A 24 -10.72 8.22 -6.59
CA ARG A 24 -11.48 6.98 -6.36
C ARG A 24 -10.60 5.96 -5.65
N LEU A 25 -10.75 5.84 -4.34
CA LEU A 25 -10.01 4.90 -3.51
C LEU A 25 -10.93 3.79 -3.02
N ILE A 26 -10.55 2.53 -3.22
CA ILE A 26 -11.21 1.38 -2.60
C ILE A 26 -10.27 0.89 -1.50
N ALA A 27 -10.68 1.03 -0.24
CA ALA A 27 -9.94 0.53 0.90
C ALA A 27 -10.60 -0.75 1.44
N ILE A 28 -9.83 -1.84 1.53
CA ILE A 28 -10.28 -3.10 2.14
C ILE A 28 -9.44 -3.32 3.41
N VAL A 29 -10.12 -3.38 4.55
CA VAL A 29 -9.48 -3.70 5.83
C VAL A 29 -9.59 -5.21 6.07
N LEU A 30 -8.44 -5.87 6.19
CA LEU A 30 -8.33 -7.28 6.54
C LEU A 30 -7.93 -7.38 8.02
N GLY A 31 -8.74 -8.09 8.79
CA GLY A 31 -8.58 -8.25 10.25
C GLY A 31 -9.66 -7.52 11.06
N ASN A 32 -9.86 -7.94 12.31
CA ASN A 32 -10.85 -7.31 13.19
C ASN A 32 -10.28 -6.02 13.82
N ARG A 33 -11.13 -5.10 14.30
CA ARG A 33 -10.74 -3.84 14.97
C ARG A 33 -9.77 -4.02 16.14
N ARG A 34 -9.83 -5.18 16.81
CA ARG A 34 -8.96 -5.56 17.93
C ARG A 34 -7.66 -6.23 17.50
N ASP A 35 -7.51 -6.54 16.23
CA ASP A 35 -6.31 -7.16 15.70
C ASP A 35 -5.15 -6.14 15.75
N PRO A 36 -3.99 -6.50 16.34
CA PRO A 36 -2.80 -5.67 16.24
C PRO A 36 -2.21 -5.65 14.82
N HIS A 37 -2.56 -6.59 13.95
CA HIS A 37 -2.02 -6.76 12.60
C HIS A 37 -3.06 -6.47 11.51
N GLN A 38 -3.83 -5.39 11.67
CA GLN A 38 -4.75 -4.97 10.61
C GLN A 38 -3.98 -4.57 9.35
N LEU A 39 -4.43 -5.10 8.21
CA LEU A 39 -3.92 -4.79 6.89
C LEU A 39 -4.97 -3.96 6.14
N ILE A 40 -4.56 -2.80 5.61
CA ILE A 40 -5.39 -1.98 4.73
C ILE A 40 -4.84 -2.13 3.32
N LEU A 41 -5.67 -2.66 2.41
CA LEU A 41 -5.40 -2.67 0.99
C LEU A 41 -6.07 -1.45 0.37
N VAL A 42 -5.29 -0.68 -0.38
CA VAL A 42 -5.70 0.55 -1.03
C VAL A 42 -5.58 0.31 -2.53
N ASP A 43 -6.71 0.06 -3.18
CA ASP A 43 -6.81 0.01 -4.64
C ASP A 43 -6.85 1.45 -5.19
N VAL A 44 -5.92 1.70 -6.10
CA VAL A 44 -5.69 2.99 -6.70
C VAL A 44 -6.23 2.95 -8.12
N ASN A 45 -7.53 3.24 -8.23
CA ASN A 45 -8.20 3.26 -9.52
C ASN A 45 -7.65 4.37 -10.43
N GLY A 46 -7.16 3.99 -11.61
CA GLY A 46 -6.64 4.90 -12.63
C GLY A 46 -5.12 5.13 -12.60
N GLY A 47 -4.39 4.44 -11.72
CA GLY A 47 -2.95 4.59 -11.58
C GLY A 47 -2.60 5.89 -10.85
N MET A 48 -1.80 5.77 -9.80
CA MET A 48 -1.28 6.94 -9.11
C MET A 48 -0.11 7.52 -9.89
N ASN A 49 -0.21 8.78 -10.30
CA ASN A 49 0.96 9.57 -10.73
C ASN A 49 1.89 9.92 -9.55
N ALA A 50 1.45 9.68 -8.31
CA ALA A 50 2.17 10.00 -7.10
C ALA A 50 2.33 8.76 -6.22
N PHE A 51 3.54 8.53 -5.73
CA PHE A 51 3.82 7.40 -4.84
C PHE A 51 3.01 7.51 -3.53
N PRO A 52 2.50 6.39 -2.99
CA PRO A 52 1.74 6.43 -1.74
C PRO A 52 2.64 6.85 -0.57
N PRO A 53 2.11 7.59 0.42
CA PRO A 53 2.89 8.01 1.58
C PRO A 53 3.33 6.80 2.39
N ALA A 54 4.52 6.87 2.99
CA ALA A 54 5.06 5.79 3.82
C ALA A 54 4.23 5.51 5.09
N MET A 55 3.54 6.54 5.60
CA MET A 55 2.70 6.48 6.80
C MET A 55 1.35 7.14 6.51
N ILE A 56 0.30 6.53 7.04
CA ILE A 56 -1.07 7.07 7.01
C ILE A 56 -1.68 6.96 8.41
N LYS A 57 -2.65 7.84 8.69
CA LYS A 57 -3.47 7.79 9.90
C LYS A 57 -4.92 7.63 9.51
N ASP A 58 -5.67 6.88 10.31
CA ASP A 58 -7.13 6.91 10.23
C ASP A 58 -7.74 7.99 11.11
N ASP A 59 -9.07 8.13 11.05
CA ASP A 59 -9.83 9.13 11.81
C ASP A 59 -9.79 8.91 13.33
N TYR A 60 -9.35 7.73 13.77
CA TYR A 60 -9.13 7.39 15.18
C TYR A 60 -7.68 7.68 15.63
N GLY A 61 -6.85 8.25 14.74
CA GLY A 61 -5.45 8.59 15.00
C GLY A 61 -4.50 7.40 15.02
N ARG A 62 -4.93 6.21 14.57
CA ARG A 62 -4.09 5.00 14.52
C ARG A 62 -3.14 5.08 13.34
N ASP A 63 -1.88 4.76 13.58
CA ASP A 63 -0.83 4.77 12.57
C ASP A 63 -0.79 3.47 11.77
N PHE A 64 -0.66 3.60 10.45
CA PHE A 64 -0.41 2.49 9.54
C PHE A 64 0.78 2.79 8.66
N ARG A 65 1.66 1.79 8.50
CA ARG A 65 2.90 1.88 7.73
C ARG A 65 2.77 1.12 6.43
N LEU A 66 3.23 1.71 5.33
CA LEU A 66 3.28 1.06 4.03
C LEU A 66 4.17 -0.17 4.08
N GLN A 67 3.65 -1.32 3.66
CA GLN A 67 4.34 -2.60 3.73
C GLN A 67 4.62 -3.20 2.36
N PHE A 68 3.69 -3.06 1.40
CA PHE A 68 3.97 -3.47 0.02
C PHE A 68 3.17 -2.65 -1.01
N LEU A 69 3.62 -2.72 -2.25
CA LEU A 69 3.06 -2.09 -3.42
C LEU A 69 2.99 -3.10 -4.56
N LEU A 70 1.85 -3.13 -5.24
CA LEU A 70 1.72 -3.81 -6.51
C LEU A 70 1.86 -2.75 -7.61
N LEU A 71 2.90 -2.89 -8.41
CA LEU A 71 3.29 -1.94 -9.43
C LEU A 71 3.06 -2.56 -10.81
N GLY A 72 2.57 -1.77 -11.76
CA GLY A 72 2.49 -2.13 -13.16
C GLY A 72 3.64 -1.52 -13.92
N ILE A 73 4.32 -2.33 -14.73
CA ILE A 73 5.24 -1.86 -15.76
C ILE A 73 4.46 -1.83 -17.07
N ILE A 74 4.24 -0.64 -17.61
CA ILE A 74 3.60 -0.45 -18.92
C ILE A 74 4.61 0.25 -19.82
N THR A 75 5.30 -0.54 -20.63
CA THR A 75 6.23 -0.06 -21.66
C THR A 75 5.81 -0.61 -23.01
N ALA A 76 6.39 -0.09 -24.10
CA ALA A 76 6.13 -0.61 -25.44
C ALA A 76 6.45 -2.11 -25.59
N ASN A 77 7.34 -2.64 -24.75
CA ASN A 77 7.87 -4.00 -24.87
C ASN A 77 7.45 -4.93 -23.72
N SER A 78 6.77 -4.42 -22.70
CA SER A 78 6.44 -5.17 -21.50
C SER A 78 5.20 -4.61 -20.82
N ASN A 79 4.28 -5.51 -20.46
CA ASN A 79 3.07 -5.22 -19.71
C ASN A 79 2.87 -6.32 -18.66
N HIS A 80 3.41 -6.10 -17.46
CA HIS A 80 3.24 -7.04 -16.36
C HIS A 80 3.34 -6.35 -14.99
N MET A 81 3.04 -7.11 -13.94
CA MET A 81 2.99 -6.62 -12.57
C MET A 81 4.25 -7.06 -11.81
N VAL A 82 4.77 -6.16 -10.99
CA VAL A 82 5.87 -6.41 -10.07
C VAL A 82 5.46 -6.06 -8.64
N LEU A 83 6.03 -6.76 -7.67
CA LEU A 83 5.74 -6.56 -6.26
C LEU A 83 6.91 -5.82 -5.61
N CYS A 84 6.66 -4.66 -5.02
CA CYS A 84 7.64 -4.01 -4.15
C CYS A 84 7.23 -4.17 -2.70
N THR A 85 8.07 -4.77 -1.86
CA THR A 85 7.75 -5.04 -0.46
C THR A 85 8.82 -4.50 0.47
N SER A 86 8.39 -3.93 1.58
CA SER A 86 9.26 -3.60 2.71
C SER A 86 9.54 -4.87 3.50
N LEU A 87 10.81 -5.13 3.75
CA LEU A 87 11.32 -6.14 4.66
C LEU A 87 12.24 -5.44 5.68
N ASP A 88 12.66 -6.13 6.74
CA ASP A 88 13.40 -5.54 7.87
C ASP A 88 14.68 -4.75 7.47
N VAL A 89 15.25 -5.06 6.30
CA VAL A 89 16.49 -4.46 5.78
C VAL A 89 16.26 -3.47 4.62
N GLY A 90 15.01 -3.08 4.35
CA GLY A 90 14.67 -2.11 3.31
C GLY A 90 13.65 -2.63 2.30
N TRP A 91 13.58 -1.99 1.13
CA TRP A 91 12.62 -2.32 0.09
C TRP A 91 13.20 -3.30 -0.92
N TRP A 92 12.36 -4.24 -1.35
CA TRP A 92 12.71 -5.28 -2.29
C TRP A 92 11.69 -5.32 -3.41
N LEU A 93 12.18 -5.28 -4.65
CA LEU A 93 11.38 -5.49 -5.84
C LEU A 93 11.46 -6.94 -6.25
N TYR A 94 10.31 -7.55 -6.44
CA TYR A 94 10.12 -8.86 -7.01
C TYR A 94 9.56 -8.75 -8.43
N ASP A 95 10.29 -9.30 -9.39
CA ASP A 95 9.90 -9.36 -10.80
C ASP A 95 10.14 -10.77 -11.34
N ALA A 96 9.05 -11.45 -11.71
CA ALA A 96 9.10 -12.83 -12.20
C ALA A 96 9.63 -12.95 -13.64
N MET A 97 9.72 -11.83 -14.36
CA MET A 97 10.20 -11.78 -15.75
C MET A 97 11.70 -11.49 -15.84
N GLU A 98 12.33 -11.09 -14.72
CA GLU A 98 13.75 -10.76 -14.65
C GLU A 98 14.60 -11.94 -14.16
N PRO A 99 15.87 -12.05 -14.59
CA PRO A 99 16.78 -13.11 -14.12
C PRO A 99 17.04 -13.08 -12.61
N SER A 100 17.06 -11.87 -12.03
CA SER A 100 17.16 -11.66 -10.58
C SER A 100 15.77 -11.39 -10.02
N LEU A 101 15.13 -12.44 -9.53
CA LEU A 101 13.76 -12.37 -9.02
C LEU A 101 13.58 -11.32 -7.92
N PHE A 102 14.57 -11.14 -7.06
CA PHE A 102 14.54 -10.13 -5.99
C PHE A 102 15.71 -9.17 -6.15
N ARG A 103 15.44 -7.87 -6.03
CA ARG A 103 16.48 -6.84 -5.95
C ARG A 103 16.16 -5.83 -4.85
N ASN A 104 17.17 -5.42 -4.10
CA ASN A 104 17.04 -4.31 -3.17
C ASN A 104 16.90 -3.00 -3.95
N VAL A 105 16.00 -2.12 -3.50
CA VAL A 105 15.66 -0.88 -4.18
C VAL A 105 15.46 0.24 -3.17
N ASN A 106 15.76 1.47 -3.56
CA ASN A 106 15.21 2.64 -2.88
C ASN A 106 13.82 2.90 -3.45
N VAL A 107 12.84 3.19 -2.57
CA VAL A 107 11.47 3.51 -2.97
C VAL A 107 11.41 4.77 -3.84
N GLU A 108 12.31 5.72 -3.60
CA GLU A 108 12.42 6.95 -4.39
C GLU A 108 12.83 6.66 -5.85
N ASP A 109 13.66 5.63 -6.06
CA ASP A 109 14.06 5.22 -7.41
C ASP A 109 12.88 4.63 -8.18
N ILE A 110 11.98 3.91 -7.51
CA ILE A 110 10.78 3.35 -8.12
C ILE A 110 9.86 4.48 -8.62
N GLN A 111 9.72 5.55 -7.84
CA GLN A 111 8.88 6.68 -8.22
C GLN A 111 9.33 7.33 -9.54
N THR A 112 10.63 7.31 -9.84
CA THR A 112 11.20 7.96 -11.04
C THR A 112 11.29 7.04 -12.27
N GLN A 113 11.17 5.72 -12.08
CA GLN A 113 11.34 4.71 -13.14
C GLN A 113 10.06 4.39 -13.94
N GLY A 114 8.99 5.17 -13.78
CA GLY A 114 7.78 5.03 -14.60
C GLY A 114 6.89 3.84 -14.23
N TYR A 115 7.03 3.31 -13.01
CA TYR A 115 6.09 2.34 -12.47
C TYR A 115 4.74 3.01 -12.16
N VAL A 116 3.66 2.29 -12.45
CA VAL A 116 2.31 2.72 -12.05
C VAL A 116 1.90 1.96 -10.80
N VAL A 117 1.58 2.67 -9.72
CA VAL A 117 1.07 2.03 -8.49
C VAL A 117 -0.40 1.64 -8.72
N ASN A 118 -0.68 0.34 -8.61
CA ASN A 118 -2.04 -0.21 -8.74
C ASN A 118 -2.64 -0.55 -7.38
N LEU A 119 -1.82 -1.07 -6.46
CA LEU A 119 -2.25 -1.42 -5.11
C LEU A 119 -1.19 -0.96 -4.11
N ALA A 120 -1.63 -0.40 -2.99
CA ALA A 120 -0.79 -0.14 -1.83
C ALA A 120 -1.35 -0.87 -0.62
N ALA A 121 -0.46 -1.38 0.22
CA ALA A 121 -0.85 -2.12 1.40
C ALA A 121 -0.17 -1.57 2.64
N TYR A 122 -0.96 -1.32 3.67
CA TYR A 122 -0.52 -0.73 4.91
C TYR A 122 -0.81 -1.66 6.07
N VAL A 123 0.13 -1.75 7.02
CA VAL A 123 -0.03 -2.54 8.25
C VAL A 123 -0.09 -1.59 9.43
N LYS A 124 -1.00 -1.87 10.36
CA LYS A 124 -1.13 -1.13 11.61
C LYS A 124 0.17 -1.17 12.41
N VAL A 125 0.61 -0.02 12.88
CA VAL A 125 1.77 0.09 13.78
C VAL A 125 1.27 -0.11 15.22
N PRO A 126 1.79 -1.10 15.96
CA PRO A 126 1.47 -1.26 17.37
C PRO A 126 1.93 -0.04 18.18
N ALA A 127 1.11 0.44 19.11
CA ALA A 127 1.40 1.59 19.96
C ALA A 127 2.69 1.47 20.79
N ASN A 128 3.24 0.26 20.91
CA ASN A 128 4.44 -0.03 21.71
C ASN A 128 5.75 0.06 20.92
N ASN A 129 5.71 0.41 19.63
CA ASN A 129 6.90 0.47 18.76
C ASN A 129 7.32 1.90 18.37
N VAL A 130 7.05 2.90 19.21
CA VAL A 130 7.74 4.19 19.12
C VAL A 130 9.11 4.03 19.78
N LYS A 131 10.08 3.48 19.05
CA LYS A 131 11.47 3.83 19.34
C LYS A 131 11.69 5.20 18.72
N GLN A 132 11.87 6.18 19.60
CA GLN A 132 12.40 7.49 19.24
C GLN A 132 13.83 7.27 18.75
N ASP A 133 14.08 7.59 17.48
CA ASP A 133 15.42 7.94 17.00
C ASP A 133 15.58 9.47 17.08
#